data_AF-A0AA40BZ08-F1
#
_entry.id   AF-A0AA40BZ08-F1
#
_cell.length_a   1.000
_cell.length_b   1.000
_cell.length_c   1.000
_cell.angle_alpha   90.00
_cell.angle_beta   90.00
_cell.angle_gamma   90.00
#
_symmetry.space_group_name_H-M   'P 1'
#
loop_
_entity.id
_entity.type
_entity.pdbx_description
1 polymer ?
#
loop_
_entity_poly.entity_id
_entity_poly.type
_entity_poly.pdbx_seq_one_letter_code
_entity_poly.pdbx_strand_id
1 'polypeptide(L)'
;MLAKIDKLFACNVGHYIDLPQIVVVGDQSSGKSSVLEGLTRLPFPRDSGLCTRFATQITFRRATVKSISVSVIPGKDAPPDHVDALRGWKRADVDNLGGEQFAQIMREAQQLMGIMPRSDDNGNKESMPTRARKTFSSDVLSIQVSGPDEEHLTVIDVPGIFQRVTKDVTTKEDKEFVREMVAGYMRNPRSIMLTVVPANVDVATQVKVEINKKLKKSRAELEALGSKRDTPAEQSRFLIDMADKFQNIVGKALAARYSDECFAEHPELKIATLVVQRDEVFSKDFATHGHTYRFKDFWDDDEKEADAVSCFTQDDDDIDSTNHIENGCNGADGQLKNIFTRHFEDAGDLVDILHPTKAIVQPKARGILDWITDLYEDSRGFELGQFDPSLLATLLKAQTKNWQGLALGYTSDVVALTHTFIQTLLEYICPGPGTYQNLNSMIMDHLMDRYQKALNEVEFILVVERFGTPATQNHYFNENLQQW
;
A
#
# COMPACT_ATOMS: atom_id res chain seq x y z
N MET A 1 -0.14 38.71 -41.55
CA MET A 1 -0.46 38.22 -40.18
C MET A 1 0.68 38.53 -39.22
N LEU A 2 1.93 38.23 -39.59
CA LEU A 2 3.17 38.49 -38.82
C LEU A 2 3.34 39.96 -38.36
N ALA A 3 3.16 40.95 -39.23
CA ALA A 3 3.27 42.38 -38.85
C ALA A 3 2.23 42.86 -37.80
N LYS A 4 1.13 42.12 -37.58
CA LYS A 4 0.16 42.42 -36.51
C LYS A 4 0.60 41.82 -35.17
N ILE A 5 1.28 40.67 -35.21
CA ILE A 5 1.89 40.02 -34.04
C ILE A 5 3.02 40.90 -33.51
N ASP A 6 3.86 41.45 -34.39
CA ASP A 6 4.92 42.39 -34.03
C ASP A 6 4.39 43.65 -33.34
N LYS A 7 3.24 44.19 -33.80
CA LYS A 7 2.57 45.33 -33.16
C LYS A 7 2.00 45.00 -31.78
N LEU A 8 1.52 43.76 -31.58
CA LEU A 8 1.05 43.29 -30.27
C LEU A 8 2.22 43.12 -29.28
N PHE A 9 3.37 42.61 -29.74
CA PHE A 9 4.58 42.52 -28.94
C PHE A 9 5.16 43.90 -28.58
N ALA A 10 5.09 44.88 -29.49
CA ALA A 10 5.50 46.27 -29.23
C ALA A 10 4.65 46.98 -28.16
N CYS A 11 3.45 46.46 -27.86
CA CYS A 11 2.55 46.98 -26.82
C CYS A 11 2.71 46.27 -25.45
N ASN A 12 3.85 45.61 -25.17
CA ASN A 12 4.11 44.86 -23.93
C ASN A 12 3.16 43.68 -23.64
N VAL A 13 2.33 43.25 -24.60
CA VAL A 13 1.43 42.09 -24.46
C VAL A 13 2.21 40.76 -24.45
N GLY A 14 3.49 40.79 -24.85
CA GLY A 14 4.38 39.62 -24.84
C GLY A 14 4.65 39.00 -23.47
N HIS A 15 4.31 39.68 -22.37
CA HIS A 15 4.34 39.11 -21.02
C HIS A 15 3.09 38.29 -20.66
N TYR A 16 2.00 38.42 -21.42
CA TYR A 16 0.70 37.79 -21.15
C TYR A 16 0.32 36.67 -22.13
N ILE A 17 1.07 36.48 -23.22
CA ILE A 17 0.78 35.49 -24.26
C ILE A 17 2.03 34.65 -24.51
N ASP A 18 1.97 33.37 -24.14
CA ASP A 18 2.97 32.39 -24.53
C ASP A 18 2.92 32.20 -26.05
N LEU A 19 4.08 32.35 -26.71
CA LEU A 19 4.21 32.09 -28.15
C LEU A 19 3.96 30.60 -28.46
N PRO A 20 3.39 30.28 -29.63
CA PRO A 20 3.32 28.90 -30.10
C PRO A 20 4.72 28.28 -30.11
N GLN A 21 4.89 27.16 -29.41
CA GLN A 21 6.14 26.42 -29.36
C GLN A 21 6.05 25.20 -30.27
N ILE A 22 7.04 24.98 -31.12
CA ILE A 22 7.14 23.74 -31.90
C ILE A 22 7.98 22.75 -31.10
N VAL A 23 7.39 21.62 -30.71
CA VAL A 23 8.11 20.55 -30.01
C VAL A 23 8.34 19.42 -31.01
N VAL A 24 9.60 19.04 -31.22
CA VAL A 24 9.98 18.00 -32.16
C VAL A 24 10.09 16.66 -31.44
N VAL A 25 9.20 15.73 -31.77
CA VAL A 25 9.11 14.40 -31.15
C VAL A 25 9.34 13.29 -32.18
N GLY A 26 9.87 12.16 -31.73
CA GLY A 26 10.14 11.01 -32.61
C GLY A 26 11.13 10.03 -31.99
N ASP A 27 11.17 8.82 -32.54
CA ASP A 27 12.04 7.74 -32.06
C ASP A 27 13.53 8.14 -32.07
N GLN A 28 14.36 7.45 -31.29
CA GLN A 28 15.81 7.62 -31.40
C GLN A 28 16.27 7.39 -32.85
N SER A 29 17.13 8.28 -33.36
CA SER A 29 17.65 8.23 -34.74
C SER A 29 16.59 8.40 -35.85
N SER A 30 15.43 8.98 -35.54
CA SER A 30 14.39 9.29 -36.54
C SER A 30 14.73 10.44 -37.51
N GLY A 31 15.85 11.14 -37.29
CA GLY A 31 16.25 12.31 -38.09
C GLY A 31 15.78 13.66 -37.52
N LYS A 32 15.30 13.72 -36.27
CA LYS A 32 14.87 14.96 -35.59
C LYS A 32 15.89 16.09 -35.73
N SER A 33 17.15 15.84 -35.40
CA SER A 33 18.22 16.83 -35.48
C SER A 33 18.41 17.36 -36.91
N SER A 34 18.23 16.53 -37.93
CA SER A 34 18.32 16.97 -39.34
C SER A 34 17.12 17.82 -39.76
N VAL A 35 15.91 17.51 -39.29
CA VAL A 35 14.73 18.36 -39.49
C VAL A 35 14.91 19.71 -38.80
N LEU A 36 15.46 19.69 -37.58
CA LEU A 36 15.76 20.88 -36.81
C LEU A 36 16.83 21.75 -37.44
N GLU A 37 17.94 21.17 -37.92
CA GLU A 37 18.96 21.90 -38.69
C GLU A 37 18.35 22.63 -39.89
N GLY A 38 17.43 21.99 -40.60
CA GLY A 38 16.71 22.62 -41.72
C GLY A 38 15.82 23.79 -41.29
N LEU A 39 15.20 23.70 -40.11
CA LEU A 39 14.29 24.71 -39.58
C LEU A 39 15.03 25.88 -38.92
N THR A 40 16.08 25.60 -38.15
CA THR A 40 16.79 26.58 -37.32
C THR A 40 18.06 27.11 -37.96
N ARG A 41 18.57 26.43 -39.01
CA ARG A 41 19.87 26.68 -39.65
C ARG A 41 21.07 26.58 -38.70
N LEU A 42 20.87 25.99 -37.51
CA LEU A 42 21.94 25.72 -36.55
C LEU A 42 22.52 24.32 -36.77
N PRO A 43 23.85 24.14 -36.66
CA PRO A 43 24.53 22.88 -36.92
C PRO A 43 24.44 21.93 -35.72
N PHE A 44 23.30 21.26 -35.55
CA PHE A 44 23.13 20.25 -34.51
C PHE A 44 24.15 19.10 -34.65
N PRO A 45 24.65 18.53 -33.54
CA PRO A 45 25.59 17.41 -33.59
C PRO A 45 24.95 16.15 -34.19
N ARG A 46 25.69 15.50 -35.09
CA ARG A 46 25.30 14.26 -35.78
C ARG A 46 26.23 13.12 -35.36
N ASP A 47 26.05 12.58 -34.16
CA ASP A 47 26.81 11.42 -33.68
C ASP A 47 26.01 10.11 -33.81
N SER A 48 26.70 8.97 -33.90
CA SER A 48 26.11 7.63 -33.95
C SER A 48 25.50 7.16 -32.61
N GLY A 49 25.68 7.94 -31.54
CA GLY A 49 25.16 7.67 -30.19
C GLY A 49 23.83 8.34 -29.86
N LEU A 50 23.56 8.55 -28.57
CA LEU A 50 22.43 9.37 -28.08
C LEU A 50 22.72 10.85 -28.37
N CYS A 51 22.24 11.38 -29.50
CA CYS A 51 22.49 12.77 -29.90
C CYS A 51 21.91 13.80 -28.92
N THR A 52 20.64 13.65 -28.54
CA THR A 52 19.92 14.60 -27.67
C THR A 52 19.67 13.95 -26.30
N ARG A 53 20.37 14.43 -25.25
CA ARG A 53 20.30 13.90 -23.87
C ARG A 53 19.60 14.82 -22.88
N PHE A 54 19.26 16.02 -23.31
CA PHE A 54 18.54 17.05 -22.56
C PHE A 54 17.72 17.86 -23.58
N ALA A 55 16.68 18.56 -23.13
CA ALA A 55 15.88 19.36 -24.05
C ALA A 55 16.68 20.59 -24.51
N THR A 56 16.63 20.91 -25.79
CA THR A 56 17.25 22.12 -26.36
C THR A 56 16.16 23.04 -26.86
N GLN A 57 16.04 24.21 -26.23
CA GLN A 57 15.10 25.25 -26.59
C GLN A 57 15.82 26.34 -27.39
N ILE A 58 15.40 26.54 -28.64
CA ILE A 58 15.88 27.63 -29.49
C ILE A 58 14.75 28.63 -29.65
N THR A 59 15.01 29.88 -29.27
CA THR A 59 14.03 30.96 -29.36
C THR A 59 14.55 32.04 -30.30
N PHE A 60 13.85 32.22 -31.40
CA PHE A 60 14.06 33.30 -32.35
C PHE A 60 13.23 34.52 -31.93
N ARG A 61 13.85 35.70 -31.90
CA ARG A 61 13.16 36.95 -31.57
C ARG A 61 13.58 38.07 -32.49
N ARG A 62 12.61 38.88 -32.92
CA ARG A 62 12.93 40.10 -33.65
C ARG A 62 13.55 41.14 -32.71
N ALA A 63 14.69 41.69 -33.10
CA ALA A 63 15.39 42.76 -32.39
C ALA A 63 16.09 43.70 -33.36
N THR A 64 16.42 44.92 -32.92
CA THR A 64 17.14 45.91 -33.76
C THR A 64 18.60 45.53 -33.99
N VAL A 65 19.18 44.74 -33.09
CA VAL A 65 20.58 44.31 -33.13
C VAL A 65 20.63 42.79 -33.21
N LYS A 66 21.54 42.26 -34.03
CA LYS A 66 21.83 40.82 -34.07
C LYS A 66 22.59 40.44 -32.80
N SER A 67 22.04 39.54 -32.01
CA SER A 67 22.69 39.02 -30.81
C SER A 67 22.26 37.59 -30.52
N ILE A 68 23.19 36.81 -29.99
CA ILE A 68 22.95 35.43 -29.59
C ILE A 68 23.31 35.31 -28.11
N SER A 69 22.37 34.79 -27.32
CA SER A 69 22.62 34.47 -25.92
C SER A 69 22.33 32.99 -25.65
N VAL A 70 23.19 32.38 -24.83
CA VAL A 70 23.07 30.99 -24.44
C VAL A 70 23.09 30.88 -22.92
N SER A 71 22.16 30.10 -22.40
CA SER A 71 22.00 29.86 -20.96
C SER A 71 21.42 28.47 -20.71
N VAL A 72 21.47 28.00 -19.47
CA VAL A 72 20.81 26.75 -19.06
C VAL A 72 19.67 27.07 -18.09
N ILE A 73 18.50 26.51 -18.35
CA ILE A 73 17.34 26.58 -17.47
C ILE A 73 17.33 25.30 -16.61
N PRO A 74 17.39 25.42 -15.27
CA PRO A 74 17.36 24.27 -14.38
C PRO A 74 16.01 23.54 -14.42
N GLY A 75 16.04 22.22 -14.26
CA GLY A 75 14.83 21.41 -14.07
C GLY A 75 14.05 21.81 -12.82
N LYS A 76 12.74 21.50 -12.80
CA LYS A 76 11.82 21.89 -11.72
C LYS A 76 12.25 21.39 -10.33
N ASP A 77 12.86 20.20 -10.28
CA ASP A 77 13.24 19.51 -9.05
C ASP A 77 14.76 19.59 -8.77
N ALA A 78 15.46 20.57 -9.36
CA ALA A 78 16.91 20.72 -9.19
C ALA A 78 17.29 21.27 -7.80
N PRO A 79 18.35 20.74 -7.14
CA PRO A 79 18.85 21.26 -5.87
C PRO A 79 19.31 22.74 -5.99
N PRO A 80 19.20 23.56 -4.92
CA PRO A 80 19.57 24.97 -4.95
C PRO A 80 21.01 25.24 -5.43
N ASP A 81 21.98 24.45 -4.96
CA ASP A 81 23.39 24.58 -5.37
C ASP A 81 23.60 24.34 -6.88
N HIS A 82 22.82 23.41 -7.46
CA HIS A 82 22.83 23.12 -8.90
C HIS A 82 22.20 24.27 -9.69
N VAL A 83 21.10 24.83 -9.17
CA VAL A 83 20.41 25.97 -9.78
C VAL A 83 21.32 27.20 -9.87
N ASP A 84 22.08 27.50 -8.82
CA ASP A 84 22.98 28.65 -8.79
C ASP A 84 24.16 28.48 -9.76
N ALA A 85 24.73 27.27 -9.83
CA ALA A 85 25.77 26.93 -10.79
C ALA A 85 25.27 27.08 -12.25
N LEU A 86 24.05 26.61 -12.54
CA LEU A 86 23.44 26.72 -13.88
C LEU A 86 23.13 28.16 -14.27
N ARG A 87 22.61 28.97 -13.33
CA ARG A 87 22.28 30.39 -13.57
C ARG A 87 23.51 31.27 -13.76
N GLY A 88 24.63 30.89 -13.14
CA GLY A 88 25.92 31.57 -13.29
C GLY A 88 26.57 31.38 -14.66
N TRP A 89 26.24 30.30 -15.37
CA TRP A 89 26.73 30.06 -16.72
C TRP A 89 25.86 30.75 -17.78
N LYS A 90 26.41 31.77 -18.43
CA LYS A 90 25.81 32.43 -19.58
C LYS A 90 26.88 32.80 -20.60
N ARG A 91 26.56 32.69 -21.88
CA ARG A 91 27.34 33.25 -22.98
C ARG A 91 26.51 34.37 -23.61
N ALA A 92 27.01 35.60 -23.55
CA ALA A 92 26.44 36.74 -24.26
C ALA A 92 27.35 37.10 -25.45
N ASP A 93 26.78 37.73 -26.47
CA ASP A 93 27.50 38.27 -27.63
C ASP A 93 28.30 37.24 -28.44
N VAL A 94 27.67 36.09 -28.72
CA VAL A 94 28.23 35.12 -29.68
C VAL A 94 28.01 35.65 -31.10
N ASP A 95 29.09 36.04 -31.78
CA ASP A 95 29.03 36.65 -33.13
C ASP A 95 28.47 35.69 -34.20
N ASN A 96 28.74 34.39 -34.07
CA ASN A 96 28.23 33.37 -34.99
C ASN A 96 28.22 31.97 -34.35
N LEU A 97 27.08 31.27 -34.38
CA LEU A 97 26.97 29.86 -33.99
C LEU A 97 27.42 28.93 -35.13
N GLY A 98 28.70 28.98 -35.48
CA GLY A 98 29.31 28.01 -36.39
C GLY A 98 29.32 26.59 -35.81
N GLY A 99 29.54 25.57 -36.65
CA GLY A 99 29.52 24.15 -36.25
C GLY A 99 30.40 23.81 -35.05
N GLU A 100 31.62 24.34 -35.04
CA GLU A 100 32.59 24.08 -33.98
C GLU A 100 32.22 24.76 -32.65
N GLN A 101 31.77 26.03 -32.71
CA GLN A 101 31.33 26.76 -31.52
C GLN A 101 30.05 26.17 -30.94
N PHE A 102 29.09 25.79 -31.79
CA PHE A 102 27.86 25.12 -31.35
C PHE A 102 28.17 23.78 -30.67
N ALA A 103 29.06 22.98 -31.25
CA ALA A 103 29.50 21.72 -30.65
C ALA A 103 30.22 21.94 -29.30
N GLN A 104 31.03 23.00 -29.18
CA GLN A 104 31.67 23.36 -27.92
C GLN A 104 30.64 23.75 -26.85
N ILE A 105 29.66 24.59 -27.19
CA ILE A 105 28.56 24.99 -26.30
C ILE A 105 27.78 23.77 -25.81
N MET A 106 27.48 22.83 -26.71
CA MET A 106 26.80 21.58 -26.35
C MET A 106 27.63 20.74 -25.38
N ARG A 107 28.96 20.63 -25.57
CA ARG A 107 29.85 19.92 -24.64
C ARG A 107 29.94 20.61 -23.27
N GLU A 108 30.04 21.93 -23.24
CA GLU A 108 30.03 22.70 -21.98
C GLU A 108 28.71 22.51 -21.22
N ALA A 109 27.58 22.59 -21.92
CA ALA A 109 26.25 22.36 -21.34
C ALA A 109 26.11 20.92 -20.78
N GLN A 110 26.60 19.91 -21.50
CA GLN A 110 26.60 18.52 -21.03
C GLN A 110 27.37 18.37 -19.71
N GLN A 111 28.57 18.93 -19.61
CA GLN A 111 29.38 18.89 -18.40
C GLN A 111 28.68 19.60 -17.24
N LEU A 112 28.10 20.78 -17.50
CA LEU A 112 27.38 21.58 -16.52
C LEU A 112 26.14 20.86 -15.97
N MET A 113 25.42 20.12 -16.83
CA MET A 113 24.25 19.31 -16.47
C MET A 113 24.61 17.96 -15.82
N GLY A 114 25.90 17.65 -15.67
CA GLY A 114 26.38 16.38 -15.11
C GLY A 114 26.23 15.19 -16.05
N ILE A 115 26.07 15.42 -17.36
CA ILE A 115 26.01 14.40 -18.40
C ILE A 115 27.43 14.20 -18.94
N MET A 116 28.07 13.07 -18.64
CA MET A 116 29.40 12.79 -19.15
C MET A 116 29.39 12.00 -20.47
N PRO A 117 30.24 12.35 -21.46
CA PRO A 117 30.51 11.48 -22.61
C PRO A 117 31.21 10.20 -22.14
N ARG A 118 30.79 9.05 -22.68
CA ARG A 118 31.24 7.72 -22.23
C ARG A 118 32.32 7.12 -23.14
N SER A 119 33.15 7.98 -23.72
CA SER A 119 34.26 7.61 -24.61
C SER A 119 35.55 8.24 -24.13
N ASP A 120 36.34 7.46 -23.39
CA ASP A 120 37.78 7.44 -23.55
C ASP A 120 38.22 5.98 -23.44
N ASP A 121 38.61 5.42 -24.59
CA ASP A 121 39.18 4.09 -24.77
C ASP A 121 40.65 4.03 -24.27
N ASN A 122 41.01 4.90 -23.32
CA ASN A 122 42.33 4.93 -22.71
C ASN A 122 42.22 4.49 -21.26
N GLY A 123 42.72 3.27 -21.00
CA GLY A 123 42.59 2.50 -19.76
C GLY A 123 43.25 3.06 -18.50
N ASN A 124 43.12 4.36 -18.21
CA ASN A 124 43.42 4.88 -16.88
C ASN A 124 42.17 4.85 -16.00
N LYS A 125 42.02 3.73 -15.29
CA LYS A 125 41.15 3.60 -14.11
C LYS A 125 41.77 4.38 -12.95
N GLU A 126 41.68 5.71 -12.97
CA GLU A 126 41.86 6.49 -11.75
C GLU A 126 40.51 6.89 -11.15
N SER A 127 40.43 6.56 -9.87
CA SER A 127 39.29 6.60 -8.97
C SER A 127 38.84 8.03 -8.68
N MET A 128 37.62 8.36 -9.09
CA MET A 128 36.80 9.43 -8.51
C MET A 128 35.46 8.84 -8.05
N PRO A 129 34.89 9.29 -6.92
CA PRO A 129 33.79 8.63 -6.25
C PRO A 129 32.49 8.71 -7.06
N THR A 130 31.69 7.66 -6.92
CA THR A 130 30.37 7.39 -7.50
C THR A 130 29.31 8.44 -7.12
N ARG A 131 29.39 9.65 -7.68
CA ARG A 131 28.15 10.41 -7.97
C ARG A 131 27.48 9.73 -9.16
N ALA A 132 26.21 9.35 -9.01
CA ALA A 132 25.43 8.65 -10.03
C ALA A 132 25.60 9.32 -11.41
N ARG A 133 26.23 8.62 -12.35
CA ARG A 133 26.43 9.11 -13.72
C ARG A 133 25.06 9.28 -14.38
N LYS A 134 24.65 10.51 -14.68
CA LYS A 134 23.37 10.80 -15.33
C LYS A 134 23.48 10.64 -16.85
N THR A 135 22.62 9.82 -17.44
CA THR A 135 22.53 9.63 -18.90
C THR A 135 21.74 10.76 -19.57
N PHE A 136 20.67 11.22 -18.90
CA PHE A 136 19.80 12.31 -19.36
C PHE A 136 19.63 13.37 -18.25
N SER A 137 19.30 14.61 -18.64
CA SER A 137 18.97 15.69 -17.69
C SER A 137 17.62 16.33 -18.01
N SER A 138 16.91 16.75 -16.95
CA SER A 138 15.71 17.58 -17.02
C SER A 138 16.01 19.06 -17.24
N ASP A 139 17.28 19.45 -17.16
CA ASP A 139 17.73 20.80 -17.48
C ASP A 139 17.56 21.08 -18.98
N VAL A 140 17.35 22.35 -19.34
CA VAL A 140 17.08 22.77 -20.71
C VAL A 140 18.16 23.73 -21.18
N LEU A 141 18.82 23.43 -22.29
CA LEU A 141 19.70 24.38 -22.94
C LEU A 141 18.86 25.40 -23.69
N SER A 142 18.98 26.68 -23.33
CA SER A 142 18.24 27.78 -23.93
C SER A 142 19.16 28.65 -24.79
N ILE A 143 18.90 28.64 -26.09
CA ILE A 143 19.61 29.45 -27.09
C ILE A 143 18.61 30.49 -27.60
N GLN A 144 18.93 31.77 -27.42
CA GLN A 144 18.12 32.87 -27.93
C GLN A 144 18.87 33.56 -29.06
N VAL A 145 18.30 33.52 -30.26
CA VAL A 145 18.79 34.21 -31.44
C VAL A 145 17.92 35.43 -31.69
N SER A 146 18.52 36.62 -31.60
CA SER A 146 17.82 37.88 -31.79
C SER A 146 18.36 38.59 -33.03
N GLY A 147 17.49 39.17 -33.85
CA GLY A 147 17.91 39.92 -35.05
C GLY A 147 16.76 40.58 -35.81
N PRO A 148 17.04 41.50 -36.74
CA PRO A 148 16.00 42.23 -37.46
C PRO A 148 15.21 41.35 -38.42
N ASP A 149 15.84 40.29 -38.93
CA ASP A 149 15.27 39.35 -39.90
C ASP A 149 14.61 38.12 -39.23
N GLU A 150 14.67 38.01 -37.90
CA GLU A 150 14.15 36.86 -37.17
C GLU A 150 12.62 36.96 -36.94
N GLU A 151 11.98 35.80 -36.87
CA GLU A 151 10.56 35.66 -36.51
C GLU A 151 10.41 35.18 -35.07
N HIS A 152 9.32 35.54 -34.40
CA HIS A 152 9.04 35.08 -33.04
C HIS A 152 8.60 33.62 -33.02
N LEU A 153 9.56 32.71 -32.91
CA LEU A 153 9.35 31.27 -32.90
C LEU A 153 10.21 30.60 -31.83
N THR A 154 9.62 29.67 -31.09
CA THR A 154 10.37 28.78 -30.19
C THR A 154 10.28 27.36 -30.70
N VAL A 155 11.44 26.73 -30.90
CA VAL A 155 11.58 25.32 -31.28
C VAL A 155 12.23 24.58 -30.13
N ILE A 156 11.66 23.44 -29.76
CA ILE A 156 12.14 22.60 -28.66
C ILE A 156 12.48 21.23 -29.23
N ASP A 157 13.76 20.86 -29.16
CA ASP A 157 14.22 19.50 -29.38
C ASP A 157 14.15 18.72 -28.06
N VAL A 158 13.46 17.59 -28.06
CA VAL A 158 13.40 16.69 -26.89
C VAL A 158 14.10 15.37 -27.19
N PRO A 159 14.66 14.69 -26.16
CA PRO A 159 15.26 13.37 -26.34
C PRO A 159 14.35 12.40 -27.07
N GLY A 160 14.93 11.59 -27.96
CA GLY A 160 14.17 10.61 -28.75
C GLY A 160 13.67 9.44 -27.90
N ILE A 161 12.44 9.00 -28.13
CA ILE A 161 11.89 7.83 -27.45
C ILE A 161 12.61 6.58 -27.95
N PHE A 162 13.09 5.74 -27.03
CA PHE A 162 13.75 4.46 -27.38
C PHE A 162 12.99 3.28 -26.79
N GLN A 163 12.87 2.21 -27.57
CA GLN A 163 12.13 1.01 -27.15
C GLN A 163 13.00 -0.03 -26.46
N ARG A 164 14.27 -0.15 -26.83
CA ARG A 164 15.22 -1.13 -26.29
C ARG A 164 16.28 -0.43 -25.45
N VAL A 165 16.64 -1.07 -24.36
CA VAL A 165 17.72 -0.62 -23.49
C VAL A 165 19.03 -1.18 -24.04
N THR A 166 20.04 -0.33 -24.20
CA THR A 166 21.36 -0.75 -24.68
C THR A 166 22.25 -1.00 -23.47
N LYS A 167 22.81 -2.22 -23.35
CA LYS A 167 23.71 -2.59 -22.25
C LYS A 167 24.81 -1.54 -22.11
N ASP A 168 25.04 -1.10 -20.88
CA ASP A 168 26.04 -0.09 -20.48
C ASP A 168 25.81 1.35 -21.00
N VAL A 169 24.71 1.62 -21.72
CA VAL A 169 24.40 2.96 -22.28
C VAL A 169 23.11 3.56 -21.73
N THR A 170 22.01 2.80 -21.67
CA THR A 170 20.72 3.25 -21.09
C THR A 170 20.20 2.23 -20.10
N THR A 171 19.27 2.63 -19.21
CA THR A 171 18.55 1.72 -18.31
C THR A 171 17.04 1.72 -18.56
N LYS A 172 16.27 0.93 -17.79
CA LYS A 172 14.80 0.98 -17.83
C LYS A 172 14.28 2.30 -17.24
N GLU A 173 14.95 2.79 -16.20
CA GLU A 173 14.65 4.05 -15.53
C GLU A 173 14.88 5.23 -16.49
N ASP A 174 15.97 5.22 -17.26
CA ASP A 174 16.21 6.22 -18.32
C ASP A 174 15.08 6.27 -19.35
N LYS A 175 14.52 5.11 -19.70
CA LYS A 175 13.42 5.01 -20.67
C LYS A 175 12.12 5.61 -20.14
N GLU A 176 11.81 5.37 -18.87
CA GLU A 176 10.66 5.98 -18.21
C GLU A 176 10.86 7.48 -18.03
N PHE A 177 12.05 7.91 -17.63
CA PHE A 177 12.43 9.31 -17.50
C PHE A 177 12.24 10.10 -18.81
N VAL A 178 12.74 9.58 -19.94
CA VAL A 178 12.58 10.24 -21.25
C VAL A 178 11.10 10.30 -21.66
N ARG A 179 10.31 9.26 -21.40
CA ARG A 179 8.87 9.27 -21.69
C ARG A 179 8.12 10.33 -20.89
N GLU A 180 8.42 10.45 -19.60
CA GLU A 180 7.76 11.44 -18.75
C GLU A 180 8.17 12.87 -19.12
N MET A 181 9.46 13.08 -19.47
CA MET A 181 9.93 14.37 -19.99
C MET A 181 9.17 14.77 -21.26
N VAL A 182 9.10 13.88 -22.26
CA VAL A 182 8.39 14.14 -23.52
C VAL A 182 6.90 14.38 -23.26
N ALA A 183 6.26 13.57 -22.41
CA ALA A 183 4.88 13.78 -22.00
C ALA A 183 4.65 15.16 -21.35
N GLY A 184 5.62 15.64 -20.56
CA GLY A 184 5.62 16.98 -19.98
C GLY A 184 5.48 18.09 -21.01
N TYR A 185 6.20 18.00 -22.13
CA TYR A 185 6.09 18.95 -23.24
C TYR A 185 4.81 18.74 -24.05
N MET A 186 4.35 17.50 -24.23
CA MET A 186 3.10 17.18 -24.95
C MET A 186 1.84 17.66 -24.22
N ARG A 187 1.88 17.82 -22.89
CA ARG A 187 0.74 18.30 -22.09
C ARG A 187 0.42 19.79 -22.30
N ASN A 188 1.32 20.58 -22.87
CA ASN A 188 1.07 22.01 -23.10
C ASN A 188 0.14 22.22 -24.31
N PRO A 189 -1.09 22.73 -24.12
CA PRO A 189 -2.06 22.90 -25.21
C PRO A 189 -1.65 23.98 -26.23
N ARG A 190 -0.64 24.82 -25.90
CA ARG A 190 -0.08 25.86 -26.79
C ARG A 190 1.11 25.36 -27.62
N SER A 191 1.47 24.09 -27.50
CA SER A 191 2.59 23.51 -28.24
C SER A 191 2.10 22.78 -29.50
N ILE A 192 2.75 23.04 -30.63
CA ILE A 192 2.56 22.34 -31.90
C ILE A 192 3.54 21.17 -31.94
N MET A 193 3.01 19.95 -32.06
CA MET A 193 3.84 18.74 -32.11
C MET A 193 4.30 18.47 -33.55
N LEU A 194 5.62 18.52 -33.78
CA LEU A 194 6.24 18.08 -35.03
C LEU A 194 6.76 16.65 -34.84
N THR A 195 6.01 15.67 -35.35
CA THR A 195 6.39 14.26 -35.22
C THR A 195 7.26 13.83 -36.41
N VAL A 196 8.48 13.39 -36.13
CA VAL A 196 9.42 12.90 -37.13
C VAL A 196 9.42 11.37 -37.14
N VAL A 197 9.01 10.78 -38.26
CA VAL A 197 8.99 9.33 -38.46
C VAL A 197 9.86 8.97 -39.67
N PRO A 198 10.77 7.99 -39.56
CA PRO A 198 11.54 7.50 -40.70
C PRO A 198 10.64 6.92 -41.80
N ALA A 199 10.94 7.22 -43.06
CA ALA A 199 10.20 6.70 -44.20
C ALA A 199 10.34 5.18 -44.40
N ASN A 200 11.35 4.54 -43.78
CA ASN A 200 11.54 3.09 -43.77
C ASN A 200 10.75 2.37 -42.66
N VAL A 201 10.02 3.10 -41.81
CA VAL A 201 9.15 2.55 -40.77
C VAL A 201 7.70 2.67 -41.23
N ASP A 202 7.02 1.54 -41.35
CA ASP A 202 5.60 1.52 -41.68
C ASP A 202 4.75 1.96 -40.46
N VAL A 203 4.31 3.22 -40.50
CA VAL A 203 3.41 3.84 -39.52
C VAL A 203 2.14 3.01 -39.30
N ALA A 204 1.61 2.37 -40.35
CA ALA A 204 0.38 1.59 -40.26
C ALA A 204 0.56 0.34 -39.39
N THR A 205 1.75 -0.26 -39.40
CA THR A 205 2.07 -1.44 -38.59
C THR A 205 2.19 -1.10 -37.11
N GLN A 206 2.78 0.04 -36.74
CA GLN A 206 2.85 0.48 -35.33
C GLN A 206 1.47 0.81 -34.76
N VAL A 207 0.64 1.53 -35.52
CA VAL A 207 -0.74 1.88 -35.11
C VAL A 207 -1.58 0.61 -34.94
N LYS A 208 -1.47 -0.37 -35.86
CA LYS A 208 -2.14 -1.68 -35.72
C LYS A 208 -1.76 -2.41 -34.44
N VAL A 209 -0.47 -2.44 -34.09
CA VAL A 209 -0.02 -3.12 -32.86
C VAL A 209 -0.60 -2.44 -31.62
N GLU A 210 -0.62 -1.10 -31.57
CA GLU A 210 -1.18 -0.37 -30.43
C GLU A 210 -2.70 -0.56 -30.31
N ILE A 211 -3.42 -0.50 -31.44
CA ILE A 211 -4.87 -0.75 -31.49
C ILE A 211 -5.18 -2.18 -31.03
N ASN A 212 -4.45 -3.19 -31.52
CA ASN A 212 -4.64 -4.58 -31.12
C ASN A 212 -4.37 -4.79 -29.63
N LYS A 213 -3.36 -4.10 -29.07
CA LYS A 213 -3.08 -4.15 -27.63
C LYS A 213 -4.22 -3.56 -26.81
N LYS A 214 -4.75 -2.40 -27.20
CA LYS A 214 -5.91 -1.76 -26.55
C LYS A 214 -7.16 -2.64 -26.68
N LEU A 215 -7.44 -3.18 -27.87
CA LEU A 215 -8.56 -4.10 -28.10
C LEU A 215 -8.50 -5.35 -27.23
N LYS A 216 -7.31 -5.97 -27.10
CA LYS A 216 -7.14 -7.14 -26.24
C LYS A 216 -7.43 -6.81 -24.79
N LYS A 217 -6.96 -5.65 -24.31
CA LYS A 217 -7.25 -5.18 -22.95
C LYS A 217 -8.76 -4.95 -22.74
N SER A 218 -9.40 -4.22 -23.65
CA SER A 218 -10.84 -3.93 -23.56
C SER A 218 -11.72 -5.18 -23.67
N ARG A 219 -11.31 -6.20 -24.44
CA ARG A 219 -12.01 -7.49 -24.46
C ARG A 219 -11.92 -8.24 -23.13
N ALA A 220 -10.73 -8.29 -22.52
CA ALA A 220 -10.56 -8.91 -21.22
C ALA A 220 -11.37 -8.18 -20.14
N GLU A 221 -11.39 -6.84 -20.16
CA GLU A 221 -12.23 -6.02 -19.28
C GLU A 221 -13.73 -6.28 -19.51
N LEU A 222 -14.17 -6.42 -20.77
CA LEU A 222 -15.57 -6.73 -21.11
C LEU A 222 -15.99 -8.13 -20.67
N GLU A 223 -15.12 -9.14 -20.83
CA GLU A 223 -15.37 -10.50 -20.37
C GLU A 223 -15.51 -10.56 -18.83
N ALA A 224 -14.68 -9.80 -18.10
CA ALA A 224 -14.77 -9.69 -16.65
C ALA A 224 -16.08 -9.02 -16.17
N LEU A 225 -16.67 -8.11 -16.96
CA LEU A 225 -17.93 -7.44 -16.63
C LEU A 225 -19.17 -8.35 -16.76
N GLY A 226 -19.02 -9.55 -17.32
CA GLY A 226 -20.08 -10.54 -17.44
C GLY A 226 -21.15 -10.17 -18.48
N SER A 227 -22.32 -10.79 -18.36
CA SER A 227 -23.43 -10.57 -19.28
C SER A 227 -23.97 -9.14 -19.21
N LYS A 228 -24.48 -8.69 -20.37
CA LYS A 228 -25.16 -7.40 -20.48
C LYS A 228 -26.41 -7.39 -19.60
N ARG A 229 -26.62 -6.27 -18.90
CA ARG A 229 -27.68 -6.08 -17.88
C ARG A 229 -28.41 -4.77 -18.16
N ASP A 230 -29.12 -4.72 -19.28
CA ASP A 230 -29.76 -3.50 -19.78
C ASP A 230 -31.09 -3.22 -19.07
N THR A 231 -31.77 -4.29 -18.63
CA THR A 231 -33.09 -4.17 -18.02
C THR A 231 -33.01 -4.24 -16.49
N PRO A 232 -33.93 -3.57 -15.76
CA PRO A 232 -34.02 -3.71 -14.30
C PRO A 232 -34.18 -5.16 -13.85
N ALA A 233 -34.92 -5.99 -14.62
CA ALA A 233 -35.11 -7.40 -14.31
C ALA A 233 -33.80 -8.21 -14.37
N GLU A 234 -32.94 -7.95 -15.37
CA GLU A 234 -31.62 -8.57 -15.48
C GLU A 234 -30.69 -8.13 -14.35
N GLN A 235 -30.75 -6.85 -13.97
CA GLN A 235 -29.98 -6.32 -12.84
C GLN A 235 -30.41 -6.94 -11.51
N SER A 236 -31.72 -7.03 -11.24
CA SER A 236 -32.24 -7.69 -10.04
C SER A 236 -31.88 -9.17 -10.01
N ARG A 237 -32.02 -9.88 -11.13
CA ARG A 237 -31.66 -11.31 -11.20
C ARG A 237 -30.17 -11.54 -10.92
N PHE A 238 -29.30 -10.65 -11.40
CA PHE A 238 -27.87 -10.70 -11.11
C PHE A 238 -27.58 -10.53 -9.61
N LEU A 239 -28.21 -9.57 -8.95
CA LEU A 239 -28.05 -9.38 -7.50
C LEU A 239 -28.59 -10.57 -6.69
N ILE A 240 -29.73 -11.14 -7.11
CA ILE A 240 -30.33 -12.32 -6.48
C ILE A 240 -29.40 -13.53 -6.61
N ASP A 241 -28.84 -13.78 -7.80
CA ASP A 241 -27.90 -14.89 -8.01
C ASP A 241 -26.65 -14.77 -7.12
N MET A 242 -26.14 -13.56 -6.92
CA MET A 242 -25.03 -13.33 -5.98
C MET A 242 -25.45 -13.58 -4.53
N ALA A 243 -26.64 -13.11 -4.12
CA ALA A 243 -27.15 -13.35 -2.79
C ALA A 243 -27.39 -14.85 -2.52
N ASP A 244 -27.94 -15.58 -3.48
CA ASP A 244 -28.16 -17.03 -3.40
C ASP A 244 -26.83 -17.79 -3.27
N LYS A 245 -25.81 -17.41 -4.07
CA LYS A 245 -24.46 -17.98 -3.95
C LYS A 245 -23.84 -17.72 -2.59
N PHE A 246 -23.92 -16.48 -2.11
CA PHE A 246 -23.44 -16.11 -0.79
C PHE A 246 -24.12 -16.97 0.30
N GLN A 247 -25.45 -17.04 0.30
CA GLN A 247 -26.21 -17.82 1.28
C GLN A 247 -25.90 -19.32 1.22
N ASN A 248 -25.72 -19.88 0.02
CA ASN A 248 -25.36 -21.28 -0.15
C ASN A 248 -24.00 -21.60 0.47
N ILE A 249 -22.97 -20.80 0.15
CA ILE A 249 -21.62 -20.98 0.69
C ILE A 249 -21.61 -20.76 2.21
N VAL A 250 -22.31 -19.74 2.72
CA VAL A 250 -22.49 -19.54 4.17
C VAL A 250 -23.12 -20.75 4.84
N GLY A 251 -24.22 -21.28 4.28
CA GLY A 251 -24.89 -22.45 4.82
C GLY A 251 -23.97 -23.68 4.88
N LYS A 252 -23.15 -23.88 3.84
CA LYS A 252 -22.14 -24.95 3.82
C LYS A 252 -21.03 -24.71 4.85
N ALA A 253 -20.53 -23.48 4.94
CA ALA A 253 -19.45 -23.10 5.87
C ALA A 253 -19.87 -23.30 7.33
N LEU A 254 -21.07 -22.84 7.70
CA LEU A 254 -21.62 -23.00 9.05
C LEU A 254 -21.95 -24.46 9.40
N ALA A 255 -22.33 -25.27 8.40
CA ALA A 255 -22.55 -26.71 8.58
C ALA A 255 -21.26 -27.55 8.52
N ALA A 256 -20.09 -26.91 8.45
CA ALA A 256 -18.78 -27.54 8.27
C ALA A 256 -18.70 -28.50 7.05
N ARG A 257 -19.39 -28.17 5.95
CA ARG A 257 -19.41 -28.95 4.70
C ARG A 257 -18.52 -28.30 3.65
N TYR A 258 -17.28 -28.77 3.52
CA TYR A 258 -16.25 -28.13 2.69
C TYR A 258 -15.96 -28.84 1.37
N SER A 259 -16.98 -29.38 0.71
CA SER A 259 -16.82 -30.13 -0.55
C SER A 259 -16.50 -29.27 -1.77
N ASP A 260 -16.80 -27.98 -1.72
CA ASP A 260 -16.67 -27.07 -2.85
C ASP A 260 -15.24 -26.53 -2.97
N GLU A 261 -14.78 -26.28 -4.20
CA GLU A 261 -13.42 -25.81 -4.52
C GLU A 261 -13.04 -24.50 -3.81
N CYS A 262 -14.01 -23.61 -3.58
CA CYS A 262 -13.80 -22.35 -2.87
C CYS A 262 -13.18 -22.55 -1.47
N PHE A 263 -13.51 -23.65 -0.78
CA PHE A 263 -12.96 -23.94 0.55
C PHE A 263 -11.54 -24.53 0.50
N ALA A 264 -11.13 -25.07 -0.65
CA ALA A 264 -9.76 -25.53 -0.86
C ALA A 264 -8.86 -24.34 -1.22
N GLU A 265 -9.35 -23.41 -2.04
CA GLU A 265 -8.63 -22.21 -2.45
C GLU A 265 -8.54 -21.17 -1.33
N HIS A 266 -9.57 -21.06 -0.49
CA HIS A 266 -9.69 -20.06 0.57
C HIS A 266 -9.96 -20.72 1.93
N PRO A 267 -8.91 -21.07 2.70
CA PRO A 267 -9.06 -21.63 4.05
C PRO A 267 -9.84 -20.73 5.02
N GLU A 268 -9.81 -19.42 4.80
CA GLU A 268 -10.53 -18.40 5.58
C GLU A 268 -12.05 -18.59 5.52
N LEU A 269 -12.55 -19.30 4.49
CA LEU A 269 -13.98 -19.63 4.35
C LEU A 269 -14.44 -20.74 5.30
N LYS A 270 -13.54 -21.42 6.02
CA LYS A 270 -13.88 -22.51 6.96
C LYS A 270 -14.22 -21.99 8.37
N ILE A 271 -15.12 -21.01 8.45
CA ILE A 271 -15.40 -20.25 9.67
C ILE A 271 -15.77 -21.13 10.88
N ALA A 272 -16.56 -22.19 10.69
CA ALA A 272 -16.93 -23.08 11.80
C ALA A 272 -15.68 -23.77 12.39
N THR A 273 -14.76 -24.24 11.55
CA THR A 273 -13.51 -24.87 11.99
C THR A 273 -12.59 -23.86 12.67
N LEU A 274 -12.46 -22.65 12.11
CA LEU A 274 -11.62 -21.59 12.69
C LEU A 274 -12.12 -21.14 14.06
N VAL A 275 -13.44 -21.03 14.23
CA VAL A 275 -14.07 -20.67 15.51
C VAL A 275 -13.88 -21.79 16.54
N VAL A 276 -14.07 -23.06 16.16
CA VAL A 276 -13.84 -24.20 17.06
C VAL A 276 -12.38 -24.24 17.55
N GLN A 277 -11.42 -24.07 16.64
CA GLN A 277 -9.99 -24.02 17.01
C GLN A 277 -9.71 -22.86 17.99
N ARG A 278 -10.34 -21.70 17.78
CA ARG A 278 -10.19 -20.56 18.69
C ARG A 278 -10.84 -20.81 20.05
N ASP A 279 -11.95 -21.54 20.08
CA ASP A 279 -12.69 -21.92 21.28
C ASP A 279 -11.89 -22.89 22.16
N GLU A 280 -11.24 -23.88 21.55
CA GLU A 280 -10.33 -24.80 22.25
C GLU A 280 -9.18 -24.05 22.94
N VAL A 281 -8.55 -23.11 22.23
CA VAL A 281 -7.50 -22.24 22.79
C VAL A 281 -8.06 -21.37 23.90
N PHE A 282 -9.23 -20.77 23.72
CA PHE A 282 -9.87 -19.93 24.73
C PHE A 282 -10.17 -20.73 26.00
N SER A 283 -10.76 -21.91 25.87
CA SER A 283 -11.07 -22.80 26.99
C SER A 283 -9.81 -23.12 27.79
N LYS A 284 -8.73 -23.50 27.11
CA LYS A 284 -7.44 -23.77 27.74
C LYS A 284 -6.86 -22.55 28.46
N ASP A 285 -6.82 -21.40 27.79
CA ASP A 285 -6.31 -20.15 28.35
C ASP A 285 -7.14 -19.70 29.54
N PHE A 286 -8.46 -19.82 29.47
CA PHE A 286 -9.39 -19.42 30.51
C PHE A 286 -9.28 -20.33 31.74
N ALA A 287 -9.18 -21.65 31.55
CA ALA A 287 -8.98 -22.60 32.64
C ALA A 287 -7.66 -22.35 33.39
N THR A 288 -6.59 -22.10 32.64
CA THR A 288 -5.23 -21.97 33.20
C THR A 288 -4.88 -20.57 33.68
N HIS A 289 -5.46 -19.51 33.11
CA HIS A 289 -5.10 -18.11 33.38
C HIS A 289 -6.29 -17.22 33.76
N GLY A 290 -7.51 -17.75 33.84
CA GLY A 290 -8.69 -16.97 34.23
C GLY A 290 -8.67 -16.49 35.70
N HIS A 291 -7.90 -17.17 36.55
CA HIS A 291 -7.81 -16.88 37.98
C HIS A 291 -6.52 -16.13 38.36
N THR A 292 -6.58 -15.24 39.36
CA THR A 292 -5.41 -14.48 39.83
C THR A 292 -4.46 -15.34 40.68
N TYR A 293 -5.00 -16.26 41.48
CA TYR A 293 -4.24 -17.22 42.28
C TYR A 293 -4.66 -18.64 41.91
N ARG A 294 -3.71 -19.54 41.72
CA ARG A 294 -4.02 -20.96 41.50
C ARG A 294 -4.66 -21.52 42.77
N PHE A 295 -5.77 -22.24 42.62
CA PHE A 295 -6.28 -23.06 43.70
C PHE A 295 -5.28 -24.20 43.93
N LYS A 296 -4.95 -24.50 45.19
CA LYS A 296 -4.24 -25.75 45.50
C LYS A 296 -5.18 -26.89 45.11
N ASP A 297 -4.68 -27.87 44.37
CA ASP A 297 -5.37 -29.15 44.22
C ASP A 297 -5.51 -29.74 45.62
N PHE A 298 -6.70 -29.64 46.21
CA PHE A 298 -6.96 -29.98 47.60
C PHE A 298 -7.03 -31.50 47.85
N TRP A 299 -6.39 -32.31 47.00
CA TRP A 299 -6.52 -33.77 46.99
C TRP A 299 -5.24 -34.56 46.68
N ASP A 300 -4.07 -33.92 46.52
CA ASP A 300 -2.80 -34.65 46.44
C ASP A 300 -1.90 -34.26 47.61
N ASP A 301 -1.99 -35.08 48.66
CA ASP A 301 -1.12 -35.04 49.84
C ASP A 301 0.24 -35.72 49.57
N ASP A 302 0.63 -35.97 48.31
CA ASP A 302 1.91 -36.58 47.97
C ASP A 302 2.68 -35.74 46.95
N GLU A 303 3.88 -35.32 47.37
CA GLU A 303 4.89 -34.63 46.58
C GLU A 303 5.23 -35.40 45.28
N LYS A 304 4.58 -35.10 44.14
CA LYS A 304 5.21 -35.18 42.80
C LYS A 304 4.65 -34.13 41.85
N GLU A 305 5.57 -33.37 41.25
CA GLU A 305 5.31 -32.47 40.14
C GLU A 305 4.70 -33.19 38.93
N ALA A 306 3.93 -32.41 38.16
CA ALA A 306 3.54 -32.53 36.76
C ALA A 306 2.15 -33.10 36.45
N ASP A 307 1.45 -32.31 35.62
CA ASP A 307 0.25 -32.62 34.83
C ASP A 307 -1.13 -32.53 35.49
N ALA A 308 -1.59 -31.28 35.70
CA ALA A 308 -3.01 -30.96 35.86
C ALA A 308 -3.59 -30.28 34.59
N VAL A 309 -3.81 -31.10 33.55
CA VAL A 309 -4.80 -30.86 32.48
C VAL A 309 -5.51 -32.19 32.22
N SER A 310 -6.32 -32.67 33.17
CA SER A 310 -7.13 -33.88 32.94
C SER A 310 -8.58 -33.80 33.44
N CYS A 311 -8.96 -32.77 34.18
CA CYS A 311 -10.37 -32.55 34.49
C CYS A 311 -11.02 -31.79 33.33
N PHE A 312 -11.38 -32.48 32.23
CA PHE A 312 -12.52 -32.21 31.31
C PHE A 312 -12.43 -32.93 29.95
N THR A 313 -11.40 -33.73 29.66
CA THR A 313 -11.34 -34.54 28.43
C THR A 313 -11.32 -36.03 28.77
N GLN A 314 -12.51 -36.61 28.93
CA GLN A 314 -12.71 -38.01 28.59
C GLN A 314 -13.73 -38.06 27.46
N ASP A 315 -13.39 -38.87 26.47
CA ASP A 315 -14.12 -39.23 25.26
C ASP A 315 -13.96 -38.27 24.08
N ASP A 316 -12.90 -38.49 23.28
CA ASP A 316 -13.04 -39.04 21.92
C ASP A 316 -11.66 -39.10 21.22
N ASP A 317 -11.07 -40.30 21.18
CA ASP A 317 -9.98 -40.65 20.26
C ASP A 317 -10.61 -41.04 18.91
N ASP A 318 -10.37 -40.24 17.89
CA ASP A 318 -10.06 -40.63 16.49
C ASP A 318 -10.39 -39.47 15.54
N ILE A 319 -9.38 -38.83 14.95
CA ILE A 319 -9.34 -38.45 13.52
C ILE A 319 -7.95 -37.92 13.12
N ASP A 320 -7.53 -38.44 11.98
CA ASP A 320 -6.28 -38.33 11.27
C ASP A 320 -5.88 -36.91 10.81
N SER A 321 -4.59 -36.63 10.98
CA SER A 321 -3.69 -35.69 10.29
C SER A 321 -4.27 -34.77 9.20
N THR A 322 -4.12 -33.44 9.37
CA THR A 322 -3.34 -32.54 8.46
C THR A 322 -3.47 -31.06 8.81
N ASN A 323 -2.36 -30.33 8.61
CA ASN A 323 -2.10 -28.88 8.70
C ASN A 323 -1.66 -28.31 10.07
N HIS A 324 -0.34 -28.32 10.24
CA HIS A 324 0.41 -27.63 11.27
C HIS A 324 0.19 -26.10 11.24
N ILE A 325 -0.49 -25.58 12.26
CA ILE A 325 -0.15 -24.27 12.84
C ILE A 325 0.68 -24.61 14.09
N GLU A 326 1.99 -24.43 14.01
CA GLU A 326 2.86 -24.55 15.18
C GLU A 326 2.55 -23.43 16.18
N ASN A 327 1.69 -23.72 17.16
CA ASN A 327 1.79 -23.10 18.47
C ASN A 327 2.07 -24.20 19.50
N GLY A 328 3.32 -24.68 19.44
CA GLY A 328 3.89 -25.65 20.37
C GLY A 328 3.75 -25.19 21.81
N CYS A 329 2.88 -25.90 22.52
CA CYS A 329 3.02 -26.12 23.95
C CYS A 329 4.32 -26.93 24.15
N ASN A 330 5.20 -26.43 25.02
CA ASN A 330 6.51 -26.95 25.44
C ASN A 330 7.70 -26.12 24.91
N GLY A 331 8.00 -25.04 25.63
CA GLY A 331 9.36 -24.49 25.67
C GLY A 331 10.22 -25.36 26.59
N ALA A 332 11.48 -25.58 26.22
CA ALA A 332 12.41 -26.50 26.88
C ALA A 332 12.90 -26.06 28.29
N ASP A 333 12.34 -25.00 28.86
CA ASP A 333 12.60 -24.55 30.22
C ASP A 333 11.25 -24.15 30.82
N GLY A 334 10.91 -24.61 32.03
CA GLY A 334 9.60 -24.44 32.69
C GLY A 334 9.11 -23.00 32.99
N GLN A 335 9.42 -22.03 32.13
CA GLN A 335 8.80 -20.71 32.08
C GLN A 335 7.52 -20.77 31.23
N LEU A 336 6.38 -20.49 31.86
CA LEU A 336 5.10 -20.29 31.19
C LEU A 336 5.26 -19.16 30.14
N LYS A 337 5.09 -19.48 28.85
CA LYS A 337 5.10 -18.48 27.77
C LYS A 337 4.04 -17.40 28.07
N ASN A 338 4.37 -16.14 27.76
CA ASN A 338 3.38 -15.06 27.82
C ASN A 338 2.22 -15.38 26.87
N ILE A 339 1.01 -15.47 27.42
CA ILE A 339 -0.22 -15.62 26.64
C ILE A 339 -0.80 -14.23 26.38
N PHE A 340 -1.38 -14.05 25.20
CA PHE A 340 -1.99 -12.81 24.78
C PHE A 340 -3.51 -12.95 24.70
N THR A 341 -4.23 -11.84 24.91
CA THR A 341 -5.69 -11.80 24.80
C THR A 341 -6.20 -12.19 23.41
N ARG A 342 -5.39 -11.95 22.37
CA ARG A 342 -5.75 -12.15 20.96
C ARG A 342 -4.70 -12.94 20.21
N HIS A 343 -5.17 -13.72 19.24
CA HIS A 343 -4.35 -14.64 18.44
C HIS A 343 -4.41 -14.36 16.94
N PHE A 344 -5.27 -13.44 16.50
CA PHE A 344 -5.44 -13.07 15.10
C PHE A 344 -5.12 -11.60 14.86
N GLU A 345 -4.53 -11.30 13.70
CA GLU A 345 -4.22 -9.94 13.27
C GLU A 345 -5.50 -9.13 13.00
N ASP A 346 -5.38 -7.81 13.11
CA ASP A 346 -6.49 -6.90 12.81
C ASP A 346 -6.74 -6.82 11.31
N ALA A 347 -7.99 -7.02 10.90
CA ALA A 347 -8.44 -6.49 9.63
C ALA A 347 -8.41 -4.96 9.75
N GLY A 348 -7.75 -4.27 8.81
CA GLY A 348 -7.49 -2.81 8.89
C GLY A 348 -8.74 -1.96 9.15
N ASP A 349 -9.92 -2.44 8.75
CA ASP A 349 -11.21 -1.78 8.94
C ASP A 349 -11.76 -1.87 10.38
N LEU A 350 -11.18 -2.72 11.25
CA LEU A 350 -11.71 -3.03 12.59
C LEU A 350 -10.84 -2.53 13.75
N VAL A 351 -9.67 -1.94 13.47
CA VAL A 351 -8.66 -1.56 14.48
C VAL A 351 -9.25 -0.75 15.64
N ASP A 352 -10.21 0.12 15.35
CA ASP A 352 -10.78 1.04 16.34
C ASP A 352 -11.81 0.39 17.28
N ILE A 353 -12.35 -0.78 16.95
CA ILE A 353 -13.39 -1.44 17.76
C ILE A 353 -12.92 -2.69 18.49
N LEU A 354 -11.85 -3.33 18.00
CA LEU A 354 -11.37 -4.59 18.58
C LEU A 354 -10.63 -4.37 19.90
N HIS A 355 -10.72 -5.35 20.79
CA HIS A 355 -9.92 -5.32 22.02
C HIS A 355 -8.42 -5.35 21.66
N PRO A 356 -7.58 -4.53 22.29
CA PRO A 356 -6.15 -4.55 22.02
C PRO A 356 -5.51 -5.87 22.47
N THR A 357 -4.53 -6.33 21.69
CA THR A 357 -3.68 -7.45 22.07
C THR A 357 -2.85 -7.07 23.29
N LYS A 358 -3.09 -7.76 24.42
CA LYS A 358 -2.43 -7.51 25.71
C LYS A 358 -1.92 -8.82 26.29
N ALA A 359 -0.77 -8.75 26.96
CA ALA A 359 -0.27 -9.89 27.73
C ALA A 359 -1.18 -10.13 28.94
N ILE A 360 -1.52 -11.40 29.16
CA ILE A 360 -2.32 -11.83 30.29
C ILE A 360 -1.41 -12.01 31.50
N VAL A 361 -1.86 -11.53 32.66
CA VAL A 361 -1.10 -11.66 33.91
C VAL A 361 -1.10 -13.12 34.35
N GLN A 362 0.08 -13.66 34.58
CA GLN A 362 0.27 -15.03 35.04
C GLN A 362 -0.32 -15.24 36.44
N PRO A 363 -1.11 -16.31 36.68
CA PRO A 363 -1.61 -16.63 38.00
C PRO A 363 -0.49 -16.88 39.00
N LYS A 364 -0.66 -16.39 40.22
CA LYS A 364 0.27 -16.67 41.33
C LYS A 364 0.08 -18.11 41.80
N ALA A 365 1.17 -18.87 41.84
CA ALA A 365 1.13 -20.30 42.20
C ALA A 365 1.00 -20.58 43.71
N ARG A 366 1.29 -19.60 44.58
CA ARG A 366 1.30 -19.77 46.04
C ARG A 366 0.71 -18.53 46.74
N GLY A 367 0.37 -18.68 48.02
CA GLY A 367 -0.10 -17.59 48.86
C GLY A 367 -1.57 -17.21 48.64
N ILE A 368 -2.40 -18.12 48.11
CA ILE A 368 -3.85 -17.87 48.00
C ILE A 368 -4.50 -17.70 49.39
N LEU A 369 -4.12 -18.53 50.37
CA LEU A 369 -4.64 -18.44 51.74
C LEU A 369 -4.13 -17.19 52.44
N ASP A 370 -2.85 -16.85 52.28
CA ASP A 370 -2.28 -15.61 52.82
C ASP A 370 -3.00 -14.40 52.24
N TRP A 371 -3.21 -14.39 50.91
CA TRP A 371 -3.95 -13.32 50.23
C TRP A 371 -5.42 -13.21 50.68
N ILE A 372 -6.12 -14.33 50.85
CA ILE A 372 -7.50 -14.34 51.38
C ILE A 372 -7.52 -13.81 52.81
N THR A 373 -6.53 -14.20 53.63
CA THR A 373 -6.41 -13.77 55.02
C THR A 373 -6.16 -12.27 55.10
N ASP A 374 -5.18 -11.75 54.34
CA ASP A 374 -4.89 -10.32 54.26
C ASP A 374 -6.14 -9.53 53.84
N LEU A 375 -6.84 -10.00 52.79
CA LEU A 375 -8.06 -9.32 52.31
C LEU A 375 -9.18 -9.34 53.35
N TYR A 376 -9.33 -10.44 54.10
CA TYR A 376 -10.28 -10.53 55.21
C TYR A 376 -9.91 -9.57 56.34
N GLU A 377 -8.64 -9.52 56.74
CA GLU A 377 -8.17 -8.60 57.79
C GLU A 377 -8.35 -7.12 57.41
N ASP A 378 -8.20 -6.80 56.13
CA ASP A 378 -8.39 -5.46 55.57
C ASP A 378 -9.87 -5.08 55.40
N SER A 379 -10.76 -6.08 55.27
CA SER A 379 -12.19 -5.85 54.96
C SER A 379 -13.13 -6.12 56.15
N ARG A 380 -12.64 -6.67 57.28
CA ARG A 380 -13.48 -7.01 58.44
C ARG A 380 -14.05 -5.75 59.13
N GLY A 381 -15.37 -5.75 59.30
CA GLY A 381 -16.11 -4.71 60.04
C GLY A 381 -16.35 -5.05 61.51
N PHE A 382 -17.40 -4.47 62.12
CA PHE A 382 -17.82 -4.73 63.51
C PHE A 382 -18.55 -6.09 63.70
N GLU A 383 -18.37 -7.03 62.78
CA GLU A 383 -19.12 -8.29 62.79
C GLU A 383 -18.62 -9.23 63.90
N LEU A 384 -19.53 -9.64 64.79
CA LEU A 384 -19.25 -10.52 65.91
C LEU A 384 -19.35 -11.98 65.46
N GLY A 385 -18.31 -12.48 64.80
CA GLY A 385 -18.09 -13.91 64.57
C GLY A 385 -18.80 -14.55 63.36
N GLN A 386 -19.37 -13.74 62.46
CA GLN A 386 -19.83 -14.17 61.13
C GLN A 386 -19.04 -13.43 60.04
N PHE A 387 -18.97 -14.01 58.84
CA PHE A 387 -18.32 -13.39 57.69
C PHE A 387 -19.28 -12.43 56.97
N ASP A 388 -18.79 -11.25 56.60
CA ASP A 388 -19.56 -10.31 55.78
C ASP A 388 -19.86 -10.96 54.40
N PRO A 389 -21.15 -11.07 53.99
CA PRO A 389 -21.54 -11.56 52.67
C PRO A 389 -20.84 -10.85 51.50
N SER A 390 -20.38 -9.61 51.69
CA SER A 390 -19.66 -8.81 50.68
C SER A 390 -18.22 -9.27 50.43
N LEU A 391 -17.62 -10.02 51.36
CA LEU A 391 -16.25 -10.52 51.26
C LEU A 391 -16.09 -11.49 50.08
N LEU A 392 -17.06 -12.40 49.90
CA LEU A 392 -17.04 -13.38 48.81
C LEU A 392 -17.09 -12.69 47.44
N ALA A 393 -17.92 -11.66 47.30
CA ALA A 393 -18.00 -10.87 46.08
C ALA A 393 -16.67 -10.13 45.80
N THR A 394 -16.04 -9.59 46.85
CA THR A 394 -14.73 -8.90 46.74
C THR A 394 -13.62 -9.87 46.33
N LEU A 395 -13.58 -11.06 46.93
CA LEU A 395 -12.66 -12.14 46.57
C LEU A 395 -12.85 -12.59 45.12
N LEU A 396 -14.10 -12.86 44.71
CA LEU A 396 -14.41 -13.30 43.34
C LEU A 396 -14.00 -12.24 42.31
N LYS A 397 -14.29 -10.97 42.57
CA LYS A 397 -13.90 -9.86 41.69
C LYS A 397 -12.39 -9.76 41.49
N ALA A 398 -11.63 -9.95 42.57
CA ALA A 398 -10.17 -9.93 42.53
C ALA A 398 -9.58 -11.20 41.90
N GLN A 399 -10.21 -12.35 42.10
CA GLN A 399 -9.80 -13.62 41.52
C GLN A 399 -10.07 -13.69 40.00
N THR A 400 -11.13 -13.05 39.51
CA THR A 400 -11.55 -13.04 38.08
C THR A 400 -10.95 -11.88 37.27
N LYS A 401 -9.81 -11.32 37.71
CA LYS A 401 -9.23 -10.11 37.10
C LYS A 401 -8.92 -10.27 35.61
N ASN A 402 -8.56 -11.47 35.19
CA ASN A 402 -8.18 -11.77 33.80
C ASN A 402 -9.39 -12.05 32.87
N TRP A 403 -10.60 -12.28 33.41
CA TRP A 403 -11.78 -12.65 32.63
C TRP A 403 -12.11 -11.63 31.53
N GLN A 404 -12.02 -10.34 31.86
CA GLN A 404 -12.35 -9.28 30.91
C GLN A 404 -11.42 -9.29 29.69
N GLY A 405 -10.11 -9.42 29.90
CA GLY A 405 -9.14 -9.45 28.80
C GLY A 405 -9.29 -10.69 27.93
N LEU A 406 -9.49 -11.85 28.57
CA LEU A 406 -9.70 -13.13 27.90
C LEU A 406 -10.98 -13.13 27.04
N ALA A 407 -12.12 -12.76 27.63
CA ALA A 407 -13.41 -12.80 26.95
C ALA A 407 -13.53 -11.76 25.83
N LEU A 408 -13.09 -10.52 26.07
CA LEU A 408 -13.09 -9.49 25.02
C LEU A 408 -12.07 -9.80 23.92
N GLY A 409 -10.93 -10.38 24.26
CA GLY A 409 -9.93 -10.84 23.29
C GLY A 409 -10.46 -11.96 22.39
N TYR A 410 -11.04 -13.02 22.98
CA TYR A 410 -11.72 -14.08 22.23
C TYR A 410 -12.80 -13.54 21.31
N THR A 411 -13.69 -12.70 21.84
CA THR A 411 -14.80 -12.14 21.05
C THR A 411 -14.27 -11.28 19.90
N SER A 412 -13.19 -10.54 20.11
CA SER A 412 -12.53 -9.75 19.06
C SER A 412 -11.94 -10.63 17.97
N ASP A 413 -11.31 -11.76 18.33
CA ASP A 413 -10.81 -12.73 17.35
C ASP A 413 -11.96 -13.35 16.54
N VAL A 414 -13.09 -13.70 17.18
CA VAL A 414 -14.28 -14.23 16.47
C VAL A 414 -14.88 -13.18 15.52
N VAL A 415 -14.91 -11.91 15.93
CA VAL A 415 -15.33 -10.79 15.07
C VAL A 415 -14.40 -10.66 13.86
N ALA A 416 -13.08 -10.69 14.08
CA ALA A 416 -12.09 -10.61 13.01
C ALA A 416 -12.24 -11.78 12.01
N LEU A 417 -12.33 -13.02 12.51
CA LEU A 417 -12.57 -14.21 11.70
C LEU A 417 -13.85 -14.10 10.87
N THR A 418 -14.93 -13.61 11.48
CA THR A 418 -16.22 -13.42 10.80
C THR A 418 -16.12 -12.35 9.71
N HIS A 419 -15.41 -11.26 9.97
CA HIS A 419 -15.24 -10.20 8.99
C HIS A 419 -14.37 -10.64 7.81
N THR A 420 -13.24 -11.31 8.07
CA THR A 420 -12.40 -11.90 7.03
C THR A 420 -13.19 -12.89 6.18
N PHE A 421 -13.98 -13.77 6.81
CA PHE A 421 -14.88 -14.68 6.11
C PHE A 421 -15.83 -13.94 5.15
N ILE A 422 -16.49 -12.88 5.62
CA ILE A 422 -17.43 -12.09 4.80
C ILE A 422 -16.70 -11.41 3.64
N GLN A 423 -15.55 -10.77 3.89
CA GLN A 423 -14.77 -10.09 2.86
C GLN A 423 -14.28 -11.06 1.79
N THR A 424 -13.63 -12.16 2.19
CA THR A 424 -13.13 -13.19 1.27
C THR A 424 -14.27 -13.79 0.44
N LEU A 425 -15.43 -14.06 1.06
CA LEU A 425 -16.57 -14.59 0.33
C LEU A 425 -17.15 -13.58 -0.67
N LEU A 426 -17.25 -12.31 -0.28
CA LEU A 426 -17.71 -11.24 -1.18
C LEU A 426 -16.76 -11.04 -2.35
N GLU A 427 -15.45 -11.08 -2.12
CA GLU A 427 -14.43 -11.01 -3.18
C GLU A 427 -14.54 -12.20 -4.13
N TYR A 428 -14.76 -13.41 -3.60
CA TYR A 428 -14.91 -14.63 -4.39
C TYR A 428 -16.16 -14.61 -5.29
N ILE A 429 -17.30 -14.14 -4.80
CA ILE A 429 -18.56 -14.13 -5.58
C ILE A 429 -18.66 -12.94 -6.54
N CYS A 430 -17.93 -11.85 -6.30
CA CYS A 430 -18.05 -10.63 -7.09
C CYS A 430 -17.23 -10.70 -8.38
N PRO A 431 -17.83 -10.49 -9.56
CA PRO A 431 -17.13 -10.60 -10.84
C PRO A 431 -16.12 -9.47 -11.11
N GLY A 432 -16.07 -8.43 -10.28
CA GLY A 432 -15.08 -7.36 -10.43
C GLY A 432 -14.98 -6.40 -9.23
N PRO A 433 -13.85 -5.69 -9.12
CA PRO A 433 -13.49 -4.92 -7.92
C PRO A 433 -14.48 -3.79 -7.60
N GLY A 434 -15.11 -3.18 -8.62
CA GLY A 434 -16.09 -2.12 -8.40
C GLY A 434 -17.41 -2.62 -7.79
N THR A 435 -17.83 -3.85 -8.08
CA THR A 435 -19.07 -4.41 -7.49
C THR A 435 -18.84 -4.74 -6.02
N TYR A 436 -17.69 -5.35 -5.72
CA TYR A 436 -17.26 -5.63 -4.36
C TYR A 436 -17.19 -4.34 -3.51
N GLN A 437 -16.48 -3.31 -3.96
CA GLN A 437 -16.33 -2.07 -3.20
C GLN A 437 -17.67 -1.38 -2.90
N ASN A 438 -18.58 -1.35 -3.87
CA ASN A 438 -19.91 -0.76 -3.68
C ASN A 438 -20.76 -1.57 -2.70
N LEU A 439 -20.74 -2.91 -2.78
CA LEU A 439 -21.45 -3.76 -1.84
C LEU A 439 -20.86 -3.67 -0.43
N ASN A 440 -19.52 -3.75 -0.32
CA ASN A 440 -18.82 -3.67 0.95
C ASN A 440 -19.13 -2.36 1.68
N SER A 441 -19.06 -1.23 0.98
CA SER A 441 -19.39 0.08 1.57
C SER A 441 -20.86 0.19 2.04
N MET A 442 -21.81 -0.45 1.36
CA MET A 442 -23.22 -0.46 1.79
C MET A 442 -23.46 -1.31 3.04
N ILE A 443 -22.76 -2.43 3.19
CA ILE A 443 -22.97 -3.35 4.32
C ILE A 443 -22.10 -3.01 5.53
N MET A 444 -20.99 -2.29 5.35
CA MET A 444 -20.00 -2.08 6.41
C MET A 444 -20.59 -1.45 7.67
N ASP A 445 -21.40 -0.40 7.53
CA ASP A 445 -22.04 0.26 8.68
C ASP A 445 -22.91 -0.72 9.49
N HIS A 446 -23.61 -1.63 8.79
CA HIS A 446 -24.44 -2.64 9.43
C HIS A 446 -23.60 -3.72 10.10
N LEU A 447 -22.46 -4.11 9.51
CA LEU A 447 -21.53 -5.06 10.12
C LEU A 447 -20.91 -4.46 11.39
N MET A 448 -20.48 -3.21 11.36
CA MET A 448 -19.91 -2.52 12.51
C MET A 448 -20.88 -2.44 13.69
N ASP A 449 -22.15 -2.10 13.44
CA ASP A 449 -23.18 -2.11 14.48
C ASP A 449 -23.37 -3.51 15.10
N ARG A 450 -23.30 -4.58 14.30
CA ARG A 450 -23.40 -5.97 14.78
C ARG A 450 -22.19 -6.37 15.62
N TYR A 451 -20.98 -6.01 15.19
CA TYR A 451 -19.75 -6.31 15.92
C TYR A 451 -19.70 -5.58 17.26
N GLN A 452 -20.08 -4.29 17.28
CA GLN A 452 -20.14 -3.53 18.52
C GLN A 452 -21.18 -4.10 19.48
N LYS A 453 -22.35 -4.54 18.98
CA LYS A 453 -23.37 -5.20 19.81
C LYS A 453 -22.85 -6.48 20.44
N ALA A 454 -22.10 -7.30 19.70
CA ALA A 454 -21.51 -8.53 20.24
C ALA A 454 -20.52 -8.23 21.38
N LEU A 455 -19.64 -7.23 21.20
CA LEU A 455 -18.69 -6.82 22.24
C LEU A 455 -19.38 -6.23 23.48
N ASN A 456 -20.40 -5.39 23.27
CA ASN A 456 -21.18 -4.80 24.36
C ASN A 456 -21.94 -5.86 25.17
N GLU A 457 -22.45 -6.91 24.52
CA GLU A 457 -23.13 -8.01 25.21
C GLU A 457 -22.16 -8.79 26.11
N VAL A 458 -20.93 -9.04 25.63
CA VAL A 458 -19.89 -9.69 26.45
C VAL A 458 -19.49 -8.80 27.62
N GLU A 459 -19.39 -7.49 27.41
CA GLU A 459 -19.15 -6.54 28.50
C GLU A 459 -20.29 -6.55 29.53
N PHE A 460 -21.54 -6.62 29.08
CA PHE A 460 -22.70 -6.77 29.96
C PHE A 460 -22.63 -8.05 30.79
N ILE A 461 -22.35 -9.20 30.16
CA ILE A 461 -22.18 -10.49 30.87
C ILE A 461 -21.06 -10.38 31.92
N LEU A 462 -19.91 -9.81 31.55
CA LEU A 462 -18.80 -9.61 32.49
C LEU A 462 -19.17 -8.71 33.66
N VAL A 463 -19.99 -7.68 33.45
CA VAL A 463 -20.49 -6.81 34.52
C VAL A 463 -21.41 -7.58 35.46
N VAL A 464 -22.36 -8.34 34.91
CA VAL A 464 -23.31 -9.15 35.69
C VAL A 464 -22.57 -10.18 36.54
N GLU A 465 -21.66 -10.96 35.93
CA GLU A 465 -20.96 -12.05 36.61
C GLU A 465 -19.92 -11.57 37.63
N ARG A 466 -19.26 -10.43 37.39
CA ARG A 466 -18.17 -9.96 38.29
C ARG A 466 -18.62 -8.96 39.35
N PHE A 467 -19.72 -8.26 39.14
CA PHE A 467 -20.18 -7.20 40.04
C PHE A 467 -21.61 -7.43 40.57
N GLY A 468 -22.33 -8.42 40.05
CA GLY A 468 -23.58 -8.89 40.65
C GLY A 468 -23.36 -9.62 41.98
N THR A 469 -24.46 -9.90 42.68
CA THR A 469 -24.41 -10.75 43.87
C THR A 469 -24.10 -12.19 43.44
N PRO A 470 -22.99 -12.81 43.90
CA PRO A 470 -22.68 -14.18 43.56
C PRO A 470 -23.80 -15.09 44.05
N ALA A 471 -24.45 -15.80 43.13
CA ALA A 471 -25.50 -16.75 43.43
C ALA A 471 -25.12 -18.11 42.85
N THR A 472 -25.09 -19.12 43.71
CA THR A 472 -24.83 -20.51 43.29
C THR A 472 -26.12 -21.31 43.35
N GLN A 473 -26.49 -21.93 42.22
CA GLN A 473 -27.57 -22.91 42.17
C GLN A 473 -27.07 -24.34 42.42
N ASN A 474 -25.76 -24.50 42.70
CA ASN A 474 -25.21 -25.82 43.00
C ASN A 474 -25.64 -26.25 44.41
N HIS A 475 -26.59 -27.20 44.46
CA HIS A 475 -27.10 -27.74 45.72
C HIS A 475 -25.99 -28.33 46.60
N TYR A 476 -24.95 -28.96 46.01
CA TYR A 476 -23.80 -29.48 46.74
C TYR A 476 -22.96 -28.38 47.41
N PHE A 477 -22.86 -27.20 46.80
CA PHE A 477 -22.13 -26.08 47.40
C PHE A 477 -22.84 -25.58 48.66
N ASN A 478 -24.16 -25.41 48.59
CA ASN A 478 -24.95 -24.99 49.75
C ASN A 478 -24.98 -26.06 50.87
N GLU A 479 -25.05 -27.35 50.51
CA GLU A 479 -24.97 -28.45 51.48
C GLU A 479 -23.61 -28.51 52.17
N ASN A 480 -22.51 -28.34 51.44
CA ASN A 480 -21.16 -28.34 52.02
C ASN A 480 -20.89 -27.09 52.87
N LEU A 481 -21.44 -25.93 52.49
CA LEU A 481 -21.28 -24.69 53.27
C LEU A 481 -22.03 -24.72 54.60
N GLN A 482 -23.10 -25.51 54.71
CA GLN A 482 -23.90 -25.68 55.93
C GLN A 482 -23.31 -26.72 56.91
N GLN A 483 -22.38 -27.56 56.46
CA GLN A 483 -21.76 -28.60 57.28
C GLN A 483 -20.57 -28.11 58.12
N TRP A 484 -20.13 -26.86 57.94
CA TRP A 484 -18.98 -26.26 58.62
C TRP A 484 -19.35 -25.08 59.51
#